data_AF-A0A844EHD8-F1
#
_entry.id   AF-A0A844EHD8-F1
#
_cell.length_a   1.000
_cell.length_b   1.000
_cell.length_c   1.000
_cell.angle_alpha   90.00
_cell.angle_beta   90.00
_cell.angle_gamma   90.00
#
_symmetry.space_group_name_H-M   'P 1'
#
loop_
_entity.id
_entity.type
_entity.pdbx_description
1 polymer ?
#
loop_
_entity_poly.entity_id
_entity_poly.type
_entity_poly.pdbx_seq_one_letter_code
_entity_poly.pdbx_strand_id
1 'polypeptide(L)'
;QLALIETYKKNDPEYYKWLYLGKVIGLGTNVYNMQLFHPLTKLFEDDPLINLYYSVDAGHINSATTCLAIGVTAKGKVVLLHTYYYSPEHQSRKKAPSDLVPEIKSFEDSMDYQVPIGKRTIDSAEGALRNEFVKEYNEVWHGVAKSDEATMIDYVSSLLAQGRVYYLDTPENQIFVKQHEQYQWDEKTVH
;
A
#
# COMPACT_ATOMS: atom_id res chain seq x y z
N GLN A 1 -14.70 20.20 -4.39
CA GLN A 1 -13.35 20.82 -4.39
C GLN A 1 -13.08 21.57 -3.08
N LEU A 2 -13.88 22.57 -2.68
CA LEU A 2 -13.71 23.31 -1.42
C LEU A 2 -13.64 22.43 -0.16
N ALA A 3 -14.51 21.42 -0.03
CA ALA A 3 -14.50 20.50 1.12
C ALA A 3 -13.22 19.66 1.23
N LEU A 4 -12.60 19.30 0.10
CA LEU A 4 -11.36 18.54 0.06
C LEU A 4 -10.17 19.40 0.49
N ILE A 5 -10.14 20.65 0.03
CA ILE A 5 -9.15 21.66 0.42
C ILE A 5 -9.16 21.87 1.94
N GLU A 6 -10.34 22.06 2.53
CA GLU A 6 -10.47 22.23 3.99
C GLU A 6 -10.13 20.95 4.76
N THR A 7 -10.41 19.77 4.18
CA THR A 7 -9.98 18.49 4.76
C THR A 7 -8.46 18.39 4.81
N TYR A 8 -7.76 18.73 3.72
CA TYR A 8 -6.29 18.68 3.69
C TYR A 8 -5.71 19.68 4.69
N LYS A 9 -6.23 20.92 4.69
CA LYS A 9 -5.80 21.95 5.62
C LYS A 9 -5.95 21.54 7.09
N LYS A 10 -6.99 20.75 7.41
CA LYS A 10 -7.26 20.24 8.76
C LYS A 10 -6.37 19.06 9.12
N ASN A 11 -6.23 18.08 8.23
CA ASN A 11 -5.56 16.81 8.52
C ASN A 11 -4.04 16.89 8.29
N ASP A 12 -3.61 17.53 7.21
CA ASP A 12 -2.21 17.73 6.86
C ASP A 12 -1.94 19.19 6.42
N PRO A 13 -1.74 20.10 7.39
CA PRO A 13 -1.49 21.50 7.12
C PRO A 13 -0.24 21.75 6.28
N GLU A 14 0.78 20.89 6.36
CA GLU A 14 2.03 21.03 5.61
C GLU A 14 1.81 20.62 4.15
N TYR A 15 1.23 19.45 3.90
CA TYR A 15 0.86 19.03 2.55
C TYR A 15 -0.10 20.03 1.89
N TYR A 16 -1.06 20.60 2.63
CA TYR A 16 -1.92 21.68 2.14
C TYR A 16 -1.12 22.94 1.71
N LYS A 17 -0.15 23.39 2.52
CA LYS A 17 0.68 24.57 2.19
C LYS A 17 1.54 24.33 0.95
N TRP A 18 2.07 23.12 0.80
CA TRP A 18 2.83 22.73 -0.38
C TRP A 18 1.94 22.71 -1.63
N LEU A 19 0.85 21.94 -1.59
CA LEU A 19 -0.02 21.70 -2.74
C LEU A 19 -0.76 22.97 -3.21
N TYR A 20 -1.31 23.77 -2.29
CA TYR A 20 -2.18 24.89 -2.64
C TYR A 20 -1.53 26.28 -2.50
N LEU A 21 -0.49 26.43 -1.67
CA LEU A 21 0.17 27.72 -1.46
C LEU A 21 1.57 27.79 -2.10
N GLY A 22 2.04 26.70 -2.73
CA GLY A 22 3.35 26.63 -3.37
C GLY A 22 4.51 26.86 -2.40
N LYS A 23 4.31 26.64 -1.10
CA LYS A 23 5.36 26.83 -0.10
C LYS A 23 6.33 25.66 -0.16
N VAL A 24 7.62 25.97 -0.27
CA VAL A 24 8.69 25.02 0.01
C VAL A 24 8.66 24.75 1.51
N ILE A 25 7.93 23.72 1.90
CA ILE A 25 8.02 23.15 3.24
C ILE A 25 9.36 22.42 3.32
N GLY A 26 10.10 22.66 4.40
CA GLY A 26 11.23 21.79 4.74
C GLY A 26 10.62 20.43 5.04
N LEU A 27 10.55 19.58 4.01
CA LEU A 27 10.17 18.19 4.18
C LEU A 27 11.08 17.69 5.29
N GLY A 28 10.50 17.35 6.45
CA GLY A 28 11.18 16.43 7.35
C GLY A 28 11.68 15.28 6.48
N THR A 29 12.83 14.69 6.81
CA THR A 29 13.44 13.67 5.96
C THR A 29 12.43 12.59 5.52
N ASN A 30 11.44 12.30 6.36
CA ASN A 30 10.30 11.41 6.08
C ASN A 30 9.33 11.94 5.02
N VAL A 31 9.04 11.10 4.03
CA VAL A 31 8.12 11.38 2.93
C VAL A 31 6.67 11.51 3.42
N TYR A 32 6.25 10.65 4.35
CA TYR A 32 4.86 10.57 4.80
C TYR A 32 4.67 11.02 6.25
N ASN A 33 3.57 11.71 6.50
CA ASN A 33 3.12 12.03 7.85
C ASN A 33 2.45 10.80 8.49
N MET A 34 3.20 10.13 9.37
CA MET A 34 2.75 8.89 10.00
C MET A 34 1.53 9.04 10.91
N GLN A 35 1.19 10.25 11.35
CA GLN A 35 -0.02 10.50 12.14
C GLN A 35 -1.32 10.26 11.34
N LEU A 36 -1.22 10.21 10.01
CA LEU A 36 -2.32 9.97 9.09
C LEU A 36 -2.55 8.48 8.79
N PHE A 37 -1.69 7.60 9.32
CA PHE A 37 -1.91 6.16 9.34
C PHE A 37 -2.59 5.79 10.66
N HIS A 38 -3.86 5.44 10.59
CA HIS A 38 -4.67 5.24 11.79
C HIS A 38 -4.76 3.76 12.20
N PRO A 39 -4.17 3.34 13.35
CA PRO A 39 -4.30 1.98 13.82
C PRO A 39 -5.74 1.63 14.21
N LEU A 40 -6.13 0.39 13.96
CA LEU A 40 -7.40 -0.20 14.35
C LEU A 40 -7.16 -1.52 15.07
N THR A 41 -7.83 -1.72 16.21
CA THR A 41 -7.87 -3.03 16.87
C THR A 41 -8.95 -3.94 16.30
N LYS A 42 -9.99 -3.35 15.70
CA LYS A 42 -11.09 -4.04 15.01
C LYS A 42 -11.65 -3.18 13.90
N LEU A 43 -12.35 -3.81 12.96
CA LEU A 43 -13.10 -3.11 11.91
C LEU A 43 -14.27 -2.31 12.49
N PHE A 44 -14.72 -1.32 11.71
CA PHE A 44 -15.84 -0.47 12.07
C PHE A 44 -17.15 -1.26 12.02
N GLU A 45 -17.96 -1.16 13.07
CA GLU A 45 -19.29 -1.79 13.13
C GLU A 45 -20.32 -1.06 12.26
N ASP A 46 -20.17 0.26 12.11
CA ASP A 46 -21.10 1.15 11.41
C ASP A 46 -20.65 1.52 9.98
N ASP A 47 -19.61 0.87 9.48
CA ASP A 47 -18.96 1.17 8.21
C ASP A 47 -18.35 -0.11 7.61
N PRO A 48 -19.19 -0.98 7.03
CA PRO A 48 -18.78 -2.31 6.58
C PRO A 48 -17.83 -2.23 5.39
N LEU A 49 -17.00 -3.27 5.22
CA LEU A 49 -16.24 -3.49 3.99
C LEU A 49 -17.20 -3.72 2.82
N ILE A 50 -16.85 -3.17 1.65
CA ILE A 50 -17.61 -3.37 0.40
C ILE A 50 -16.77 -4.04 -0.68
N ASN A 51 -15.44 -3.92 -0.60
CA ASN A 51 -14.50 -4.52 -1.57
C ASN A 51 -13.18 -4.88 -0.91
N LEU A 52 -12.54 -5.91 -1.45
CA LEU A 52 -11.12 -6.22 -1.22
C LEU A 52 -10.29 -5.86 -2.46
N TYR A 53 -9.07 -5.42 -2.23
CA TYR A 53 -8.05 -5.20 -3.26
C TYR A 53 -6.75 -5.85 -2.80
N TYR A 54 -5.98 -6.32 -3.78
CA TYR A 54 -4.66 -6.90 -3.50
C TYR A 54 -3.59 -6.14 -4.26
N SER A 55 -2.46 -5.90 -3.60
CA SER A 55 -1.31 -5.26 -4.21
C SER A 55 -0.04 -6.03 -3.91
N VAL A 56 0.70 -6.42 -4.95
CA VAL A 56 1.99 -7.10 -4.84
C VAL A 56 3.12 -6.16 -5.23
N ASP A 57 4.12 -6.08 -4.36
CA ASP A 57 5.45 -5.60 -4.70
C ASP A 57 6.43 -6.76 -4.58
N ALA A 58 7.14 -7.07 -5.65
CA ALA A 58 7.89 -8.31 -5.76
C ALA A 58 9.39 -8.06 -5.82
N GLY A 59 10.12 -8.82 -5.00
CA GLY A 59 11.57 -8.85 -4.97
C GLY A 59 12.07 -10.28 -4.96
N HIS A 60 12.95 -10.61 -5.92
CA HIS A 60 13.45 -11.98 -6.13
C HIS A 60 14.85 -12.21 -5.55
N ILE A 61 15.68 -11.15 -5.48
CA ILE A 61 17.11 -11.28 -5.17
C ILE A 61 17.46 -10.63 -3.83
N ASN A 62 17.29 -9.31 -3.71
CA ASN A 62 17.67 -8.57 -2.50
C ASN A 62 16.45 -7.99 -1.77
N SER A 63 15.42 -7.60 -2.52
CA SER A 63 14.20 -7.01 -1.97
C SER A 63 13.21 -8.10 -1.56
N ALA A 64 12.39 -7.79 -0.55
CA ALA A 64 11.29 -8.64 -0.13
C ALA A 64 10.18 -8.71 -1.19
N THR A 65 9.39 -9.78 -1.16
CA THR A 65 8.10 -9.87 -1.84
C THR A 65 6.99 -9.65 -0.82
N THR A 66 6.06 -8.75 -1.13
CA THR A 66 4.94 -8.40 -0.26
C THR A 66 3.62 -8.50 -1.02
N CYS A 67 2.56 -8.90 -0.33
CA CYS A 67 1.19 -8.79 -0.83
C CYS A 67 0.31 -8.16 0.25
N LEU A 68 -0.35 -7.05 -0.08
CA LEU A 68 -1.25 -6.35 0.82
C LEU A 68 -2.70 -6.76 0.52
N ALA A 69 -3.46 -7.11 1.56
CA ALA A 69 -4.91 -7.24 1.50
C ALA A 69 -5.54 -5.93 2.01
N ILE A 70 -6.19 -5.20 1.11
CA ILE A 70 -6.73 -3.86 1.37
C ILE A 70 -8.25 -3.90 1.29
N GLY A 71 -8.92 -3.53 2.38
CA GLY A 71 -10.37 -3.36 2.43
C GLY A 71 -10.76 -1.91 2.14
N VAL A 72 -11.82 -1.72 1.36
CA VAL A 72 -12.50 -0.43 1.23
C VAL A 72 -13.86 -0.50 1.90
N THR A 73 -14.16 0.47 2.77
CA THR A 73 -15.45 0.54 3.49
C THR A 73 -16.51 1.31 2.71
N ALA A 74 -17.78 1.17 3.11
CA ALA A 74 -18.91 1.88 2.53
C ALA A 74 -18.77 3.42 2.61
N LYS A 75 -18.10 3.95 3.64
CA LYS A 75 -17.79 5.39 3.80
C LYS A 75 -16.48 5.79 3.12
N GLY A 76 -15.84 4.88 2.37
CA GLY A 76 -14.64 5.16 1.58
C GLY A 76 -13.35 5.24 2.41
N LYS A 77 -13.28 4.52 3.53
CA LYS A 77 -12.02 4.30 4.25
C LYS A 77 -11.24 3.19 3.57
N VAL A 78 -9.92 3.34 3.56
CA VAL A 78 -8.97 2.35 3.04
C VAL A 78 -8.29 1.71 4.25
N VAL A 79 -8.43 0.40 4.39
CA VAL A 79 -7.94 -0.35 5.56
C VAL A 79 -6.97 -1.42 5.10
N LEU A 80 -5.72 -1.37 5.57
CA LEU A 80 -4.82 -2.51 5.46
C LEU A 80 -5.29 -3.60 6.43
N LEU A 81 -5.76 -4.73 5.89
CA LEU A 81 -6.28 -5.85 6.66
C LEU A 81 -5.15 -6.78 7.08
N HIS A 82 -4.38 -7.26 6.10
CA HIS A 82 -3.25 -8.15 6.33
C HIS A 82 -2.14 -7.90 5.33
N THR A 83 -0.92 -8.29 5.72
CA THR A 83 0.29 -8.20 4.92
C THR A 83 0.94 -9.57 4.84
N TYR A 84 1.04 -10.13 3.65
CA TYR A 84 2.00 -11.19 3.36
C TYR A 84 3.37 -10.57 3.14
N TYR A 85 4.40 -11.15 3.76
CA TYR A 85 5.77 -10.67 3.66
C TYR A 85 6.76 -11.85 3.58
N TYR A 86 7.57 -11.87 2.53
CA TYR A 86 8.69 -12.79 2.35
C TYR A 86 9.97 -11.99 2.10
N SER A 87 10.96 -12.13 2.99
CA SER A 87 12.30 -11.59 2.75
C SER A 87 13.24 -12.69 2.24
N PRO A 88 13.91 -12.49 1.08
CA PRO A 88 14.97 -13.38 0.63
C PRO A 88 16.26 -13.19 1.43
N GLU A 89 16.36 -12.14 2.24
CA GLU A 89 17.51 -11.87 3.09
C GLU A 89 17.73 -13.03 4.07
N HIS A 90 18.98 -13.48 4.17
CA HIS A 90 19.39 -14.65 4.97
C HIS A 90 18.81 -16.01 4.54
N GLN A 91 18.11 -16.09 3.40
CA GLN A 91 17.65 -17.36 2.85
C GLN A 91 18.73 -18.00 1.97
N SER A 92 19.10 -19.25 2.29
CA SER A 92 20.05 -20.03 1.49
C SER A 92 19.49 -20.41 0.11
N ARG A 93 18.17 -20.65 0.05
CA ARG A 93 17.42 -20.87 -1.18
C ARG A 93 16.32 -19.83 -1.30
N LYS A 94 16.46 -18.94 -2.28
CA LYS A 94 15.46 -17.92 -2.60
C LYS A 94 14.28 -18.56 -3.34
N LYS A 95 13.07 -18.05 -3.08
CA LYS A 95 11.83 -18.54 -3.70
C LYS A 95 11.73 -18.07 -5.15
N ALA A 96 11.38 -18.99 -6.04
CA ALA A 96 11.05 -18.67 -7.42
C ALA A 96 9.58 -18.23 -7.53
N PRO A 97 9.15 -17.65 -8.67
CA PRO A 97 7.73 -17.36 -8.92
C PRO A 97 6.81 -18.56 -8.68
N SER A 98 7.25 -19.77 -9.03
CA SER A 98 6.51 -21.02 -8.80
C SER A 98 6.31 -21.37 -7.33
N ASP A 99 7.14 -20.84 -6.43
CA ASP A 99 6.98 -20.98 -4.98
C ASP A 99 6.12 -19.84 -4.41
N LEU A 100 6.33 -18.61 -4.89
CA LEU A 100 5.65 -17.40 -4.40
C LEU A 100 4.18 -17.33 -4.81
N VAL A 101 3.84 -17.70 -6.05
CA VAL A 101 2.46 -17.61 -6.56
C VAL A 101 1.48 -18.47 -5.73
N PRO A 102 1.76 -19.74 -5.42
CA PRO A 102 0.91 -20.53 -4.52
C PRO A 102 0.79 -19.97 -3.11
N GLU A 103 1.86 -19.36 -2.57
CA GLU A 103 1.81 -18.75 -1.24
C GLU A 103 0.95 -17.49 -1.22
N ILE A 104 1.11 -16.60 -2.21
CA ILE A 104 0.28 -15.40 -2.32
C ILE A 104 -1.18 -15.79 -2.58
N LYS A 105 -1.43 -16.82 -3.40
CA LYS A 105 -2.78 -17.33 -3.62
C LYS A 105 -3.40 -17.89 -2.34
N SER A 106 -2.64 -18.69 -1.59
CA SER A 106 -3.08 -19.20 -0.28
C SER A 106 -3.36 -18.08 0.72
N PHE A 107 -2.56 -17.00 0.67
CA PHE A 107 -2.81 -15.80 1.44
C PHE A 107 -4.11 -15.11 1.02
N GLU A 108 -4.37 -14.90 -0.28
CA GLU A 108 -5.64 -14.34 -0.76
C GLU A 108 -6.84 -15.18 -0.29
N ASP A 109 -6.75 -16.50 -0.45
CA ASP A 109 -7.82 -17.44 -0.11
C ASP A 109 -8.09 -17.51 1.40
N SER A 110 -7.11 -17.11 2.22
CA SER A 110 -7.29 -17.02 3.68
C SER A 110 -8.06 -15.77 4.14
N MET A 111 -8.32 -14.81 3.24
CA MET A 111 -9.03 -13.56 3.55
C MET A 111 -10.56 -13.75 3.55
N ASP A 112 -11.11 -14.23 4.66
CA ASP A 112 -12.55 -14.51 4.80
C ASP A 112 -13.37 -13.26 5.19
N TYR A 113 -13.47 -12.29 4.28
CA TYR A 113 -14.23 -11.05 4.50
C TYR A 113 -15.57 -10.97 3.75
N GLN A 114 -15.97 -12.01 3.01
CA GLN A 114 -17.28 -12.13 2.34
C GLN A 114 -17.68 -10.90 1.49
N VAL A 115 -16.71 -10.26 0.82
CA VAL A 115 -16.92 -9.10 -0.07
C VAL A 115 -16.24 -9.35 -1.42
N PRO A 116 -16.73 -8.72 -2.50
CA PRO A 116 -16.12 -8.91 -3.82
C PRO A 116 -14.66 -8.44 -3.86
N ILE A 117 -13.82 -9.26 -4.49
CA ILE A 117 -12.44 -8.90 -4.83
C ILE A 117 -12.49 -7.99 -6.06
N GLY A 118 -11.94 -6.80 -5.92
CA GLY A 118 -11.73 -5.82 -6.97
C GLY A 118 -10.44 -6.08 -7.73
N LYS A 119 -9.73 -5.00 -8.04
CA LYS A 119 -8.50 -5.08 -8.85
C LYS A 119 -7.35 -5.68 -8.05
N ARG A 120 -6.61 -6.59 -8.68
CA ARG A 120 -5.29 -7.04 -8.25
C ARG A 120 -4.22 -6.23 -8.96
N THR A 121 -3.33 -5.59 -8.21
CA THR A 121 -2.27 -4.73 -8.75
C THR A 121 -0.90 -5.29 -8.45
N ILE A 122 0.02 -5.17 -9.41
CA ILE A 122 1.40 -5.61 -9.25
C ILE A 122 2.33 -4.66 -10.00
N ASP A 123 3.61 -4.59 -9.66
CA ASP A 123 4.56 -3.84 -10.47
C ASP A 123 4.44 -4.27 -11.95
N SER A 124 4.24 -3.28 -12.83
CA SER A 124 4.30 -3.43 -14.29
C SER A 124 5.50 -4.23 -14.82
N ALA A 125 6.67 -4.11 -14.18
CA ALA A 125 7.91 -4.78 -14.56
C ALA A 125 7.94 -6.26 -14.14
N GLU A 126 7.06 -6.66 -13.24
CA GLU A 126 7.01 -8.02 -12.68
C GLU A 126 6.23 -8.96 -13.60
N GLY A 127 6.81 -9.27 -14.76
CA GLY A 127 6.19 -10.16 -15.75
C GLY A 127 6.15 -11.63 -15.31
N ALA A 128 7.11 -12.07 -14.51
CA ALA A 128 7.28 -13.48 -14.16
C ALA A 128 6.15 -13.97 -13.23
N LEU A 129 5.91 -13.30 -12.10
CA LEU A 129 4.79 -13.64 -11.21
C LEU A 129 3.45 -13.54 -11.93
N ARG A 130 3.23 -12.50 -12.76
CA ARG A 130 1.97 -12.32 -13.52
C ARG A 130 1.68 -13.50 -14.43
N ASN A 131 2.67 -13.95 -15.19
CA ASN A 131 2.51 -15.09 -16.09
C ASN A 131 2.26 -16.38 -15.30
N GLU A 132 2.91 -16.55 -14.15
CA GLU A 132 2.74 -17.72 -13.31
C GLU A 132 1.34 -17.77 -12.66
N PHE A 133 0.77 -16.63 -12.23
CA PHE A 133 -0.63 -16.56 -11.77
C PHE A 133 -1.63 -16.96 -12.85
N VAL A 134 -1.42 -16.50 -14.10
CA VAL A 134 -2.28 -16.89 -15.23
C VAL A 134 -2.13 -18.39 -15.52
N LYS A 135 -0.91 -18.92 -15.48
CA LYS A 135 -0.62 -20.34 -15.73
C LYS A 135 -1.24 -21.26 -14.69
N GLU A 136 -1.08 -20.96 -13.40
CA GLU A 136 -1.49 -21.85 -12.30
C GLU A 136 -2.98 -21.67 -11.93
N TYR A 137 -3.50 -20.44 -11.98
CA TYR A 137 -4.82 -20.11 -11.43
C TYR A 137 -5.76 -19.41 -12.41
N ASN A 138 -5.31 -19.11 -13.65
CA ASN A 138 -6.05 -18.30 -14.61
C ASN A 138 -6.47 -16.92 -14.03
N GLU A 139 -5.66 -16.38 -13.12
CA GLU A 139 -5.88 -15.07 -12.48
C GLU A 139 -4.99 -14.00 -13.10
N VAL A 140 -5.59 -12.86 -13.44
CA VAL A 140 -4.89 -11.74 -14.07
C VAL A 140 -4.57 -10.66 -13.04
N TRP A 141 -3.28 -10.40 -12.86
CA TRP A 141 -2.77 -9.26 -12.11
C TRP A 141 -2.44 -8.10 -13.04
N HIS A 142 -2.95 -6.93 -12.69
CA HIS A 142 -2.82 -5.73 -13.50
C HIS A 142 -1.57 -4.95 -13.11
N GLY A 143 -0.70 -4.68 -14.08
CA GLY A 143 0.45 -3.80 -13.90
C GLY A 143 0.00 -2.39 -13.45
N VAL A 144 0.68 -1.83 -12.45
CA VAL A 144 0.52 -0.42 -12.07
C VAL A 144 0.97 0.46 -13.24
N ALA A 145 0.17 1.48 -13.57
CA ALA A 145 0.56 2.49 -14.54
C ALA A 145 1.63 3.40 -13.90
N LYS A 146 2.91 3.15 -14.20
CA LYS A 146 4.02 3.91 -13.62
C LYS A 146 3.98 5.37 -14.11
N SER A 147 4.01 6.31 -13.16
CA SER A 147 4.39 7.72 -13.38
C SER A 147 5.76 7.99 -12.77
N ASP A 148 6.20 9.24 -12.76
CA ASP A 148 7.35 9.65 -11.95
C ASP A 148 7.08 9.44 -10.45
N GLU A 149 8.17 9.26 -9.69
CA GLU A 149 8.14 8.95 -8.25
C GLU A 149 7.42 10.01 -7.43
N ALA A 150 7.63 11.29 -7.74
CA ALA A 150 6.98 12.39 -7.04
C ALA A 150 5.45 12.34 -7.22
N THR A 151 4.97 12.09 -8.44
CA THR A 151 3.53 11.89 -8.70
C THR A 151 2.97 10.68 -7.93
N MET A 152 3.70 9.57 -7.85
CA MET A 152 3.26 8.39 -7.10
C MET A 152 3.18 8.67 -5.59
N ILE A 153 4.18 9.36 -5.04
CA ILE A 153 4.20 9.81 -3.64
C ILE A 153 3.04 10.77 -3.35
N ASP A 154 2.72 11.66 -4.31
CA ASP A 154 1.62 12.61 -4.19
C ASP A 154 0.26 11.89 -4.10
N TYR A 155 0.05 10.81 -4.84
CA TYR A 155 -1.18 10.01 -4.73
C TYR A 155 -1.39 9.45 -3.32
N VAL A 156 -0.32 8.95 -2.69
CA VAL A 156 -0.37 8.42 -1.31
C VAL A 156 -0.56 9.56 -0.32
N SER A 157 0.18 10.66 -0.46
CA SER A 157 0.05 11.85 0.39
C SER A 157 -1.35 12.46 0.33
N SER A 158 -1.94 12.53 -0.86
CA SER A 158 -3.32 12.95 -1.09
C SER A 158 -4.33 12.03 -0.39
N LEU A 159 -4.10 10.71 -0.42
CA LEU A 159 -4.96 9.74 0.26
C LEU A 159 -4.85 9.87 1.79
N LEU A 160 -3.64 10.06 2.31
CA LEU A 160 -3.38 10.29 3.74
C LEU A 160 -4.02 11.60 4.22
N ALA A 161 -3.86 12.69 3.48
CA ALA A 161 -4.44 13.99 3.81
C ALA A 161 -5.99 13.97 3.82
N GLN A 162 -6.61 13.00 3.14
CA GLN A 162 -8.06 12.78 3.23
C GLN A 162 -8.49 12.22 4.61
N GLY A 163 -7.56 11.71 5.42
CA GLY A 163 -7.84 11.13 6.74
C GLY A 163 -8.58 9.80 6.67
N ARG A 164 -8.31 9.00 5.63
CA ARG A 164 -9.05 7.77 5.32
C ARG A 164 -8.20 6.50 5.30
N VAL A 165 -6.93 6.58 5.70
CA VAL A 165 -6.02 5.43 5.71
C VAL A 165 -5.95 4.84 7.12
N TYR A 166 -6.27 3.56 7.21
CA TYR A 166 -6.28 2.80 8.45
C TYR A 166 -5.51 1.47 8.25
N TYR A 167 -5.09 0.86 9.34
CA TYR A 167 -4.52 -0.49 9.33
C TYR A 167 -4.96 -1.27 10.56
N LEU A 168 -5.19 -2.58 10.42
CA LEU A 168 -5.36 -3.45 11.58
C LEU A 168 -4.00 -3.60 12.28
N ASP A 169 -3.96 -3.29 13.57
CA ASP A 169 -2.75 -3.29 14.39
C ASP A 169 -2.37 -4.73 14.79
N THR A 170 -1.87 -5.48 13.81
CA THR A 170 -1.42 -6.87 13.96
C THR A 170 0.09 -6.97 13.74
N PRO A 171 0.76 -8.02 14.24
CA PRO A 171 2.20 -8.22 14.03
C PRO A 171 2.59 -8.23 12.54
N GLU A 172 1.76 -8.80 11.69
CA GLU A 172 2.01 -8.93 10.24
C GLU A 172 2.00 -7.58 9.55
N ASN A 173 1.15 -6.64 9.99
CA ASN A 173 1.05 -5.30 9.41
C ASN A 173 2.13 -4.33 9.95
N GLN A 174 2.85 -4.68 11.01
CA GLN A 174 3.88 -3.78 11.56
C GLN A 174 5.01 -3.50 10.57
N ILE A 175 5.31 -4.44 9.68
CA ILE A 175 6.35 -4.22 8.66
C ILE A 175 5.98 -3.08 7.72
N PHE A 176 4.70 -2.98 7.34
CA PHE A 176 4.17 -1.90 6.52
C PHE A 176 4.36 -0.55 7.22
N VAL A 177 3.98 -0.45 8.49
CA VAL A 177 4.10 0.79 9.28
C VAL A 177 5.56 1.20 9.43
N LYS A 178 6.44 0.28 9.84
CA LYS A 178 7.88 0.56 10.05
C LYS A 178 8.59 0.99 8.78
N GLN A 179 8.26 0.38 7.63
CA GLN A 179 8.85 0.80 6.35
C GLN A 179 8.40 2.21 5.96
N HIS A 180 7.13 2.58 6.18
CA HIS A 180 6.66 3.94 5.92
C HIS A 180 7.26 4.98 6.89
N GLU A 181 7.48 4.61 8.16
CA GLU A 181 8.18 5.47 9.14
C GLU A 181 9.62 5.81 8.74
N GLN A 182 10.28 4.88 8.04
CA GLN A 182 11.67 4.99 7.60
C GLN A 182 11.80 5.52 6.17
N TYR A 183 10.69 5.71 5.44
CA TYR A 183 10.73 6.14 4.05
C TYR A 183 11.04 7.63 3.95
N GLN A 184 12.21 7.94 3.42
CA GLN A 184 12.80 9.27 3.40
C GLN A 184 13.21 9.69 2.00
N TRP A 185 13.16 10.99 1.72
CA TRP A 185 13.76 11.53 0.51
C TRP A 185 15.28 11.34 0.56
N ASP A 186 15.87 10.77 -0.49
CA ASP A 186 17.33 10.79 -0.62
C ASP A 186 17.77 12.24 -0.83
N GLU A 187 18.62 12.74 0.07
CA GLU A 187 19.14 14.12 0.09
C GLU A 187 19.73 14.53 -1.27
N LYS A 188 20.22 13.58 -2.07
CA LYS A 188 20.78 13.83 -3.41
C LYS A 188 19.74 14.12 -4.49
N THR A 189 18.48 13.82 -4.22
CA THR A 189 17.35 13.99 -5.16
C THR A 189 16.63 15.33 -4.96
N VAL A 190 16.99 16.10 -3.93
CA VAL A 190 16.33 17.36 -3.52
C VAL A 190 17.05 18.61 -4.07
N HIS A 191 17.78 18.49 -5.18
CA HIS A 191 18.54 19.58 -5.80
C HIS A 191 18.16 19.83 -7.26
#